data_AF-A0A4Q6CAB9-F1
#
_entry.id   AF-A0A4Q6CAB9-F1
#
_cell.length_a   1.000
_cell.length_b   1.000
_cell.length_c   1.000
_cell.angle_alpha   90.00
_cell.angle_beta   90.00
_cell.angle_gamma   90.00
#
_symmetry.space_group_name_H-M   'P 1'
#
loop_
_entity.id
_entity.type
_entity.pdbx_description
1 polymer ?
#
loop_
_entity_poly.entity_id
_entity_poly.type
_entity_poly.pdbx_seq_one_letter_code
_entity_poly.pdbx_strand_id
1 'polypeptide(L)'
;MTILFILLVIIGLAVVAALWGVGIYNGLVTARNAFKNAFAQIDVQLQRRFDLIPNLVETAKGYMSHERDTLEAVVAARSAAQSGLAAAKANPGEPDAMARLAAAQEQLNTGLGRLLAVAEAYPDLKANQNMMQLT
;
A
#
# COMPACT_ATOMS: atom_id res chain seq x y z
N MET A 1 -54.68 -6.24 -32.45
CA MET A 1 -54.60 -6.33 -30.98
C MET A 1 -53.40 -7.18 -30.53
N THR A 2 -53.23 -8.39 -31.08
CA THR A 2 -52.13 -9.32 -30.73
C THR A 2 -50.72 -8.79 -31.03
N ILE A 3 -50.51 -8.16 -32.19
CA ILE A 3 -49.20 -7.58 -32.58
C ILE A 3 -48.79 -6.46 -31.60
N LEU A 4 -49.74 -5.59 -31.23
CA LEU A 4 -49.50 -4.52 -30.26
C LEU A 4 -49.11 -5.08 -28.89
N PHE A 5 -49.76 -6.16 -28.45
CA PHE A 5 -49.41 -6.85 -27.20
C PHE A 5 -48.00 -7.45 -27.24
N ILE A 6 -47.63 -8.12 -28.33
CA ILE A 6 -46.28 -8.70 -28.51
C ILE A 6 -45.22 -7.59 -28.46
N LEU A 7 -45.45 -6.45 -29.14
CA LEU A 7 -44.54 -5.32 -29.10
C LEU A 7 -44.37 -4.74 -27.69
N LEU A 8 -45.46 -4.62 -26.93
CA LEU A 8 -45.39 -4.15 -25.54
C LEU A 8 -44.60 -5.10 -24.64
N VAL A 9 -44.74 -6.42 -24.81
CA VAL A 9 -43.96 -7.42 -24.06
C VAL A 9 -42.47 -7.32 -24.40
N ILE A 10 -42.13 -7.18 -25.68
CA ILE A 10 -40.73 -7.03 -26.13
C ILE A 10 -40.12 -5.74 -25.56
N ILE A 11 -40.84 -4.63 -25.61
CA ILE A 11 -40.39 -3.35 -25.04
C ILE A 11 -40.20 -3.49 -23.52
N GLY A 12 -41.14 -4.13 -22.83
CA GLY A 12 -41.03 -4.40 -21.39
C GLY A 12 -39.77 -5.20 -21.04
N LEU A 13 -39.49 -6.28 -21.78
CA LEU A 13 -38.28 -7.08 -21.61
C LEU A 13 -37.00 -6.28 -21.90
N ALA A 14 -37.00 -5.47 -22.96
CA ALA A 14 -35.86 -4.61 -23.29
C ALA A 14 -35.57 -3.58 -22.18
N VAL A 15 -36.61 -2.98 -21.60
CA VAL A 15 -36.47 -2.06 -20.46
C VAL A 15 -35.91 -2.78 -19.23
N VAL A 16 -36.41 -3.96 -18.89
CA VAL A 16 -35.88 -4.74 -17.76
C VAL A 16 -34.40 -5.10 -17.96
N ALA A 17 -34.03 -5.56 -19.17
CA ALA A 17 -32.64 -5.88 -19.50
C ALA A 17 -31.73 -4.63 -19.42
N ALA A 18 -32.21 -3.48 -19.89
CA ALA A 18 -31.47 -2.22 -19.80
C ALA A 18 -31.26 -1.78 -18.35
N LEU A 19 -32.30 -1.82 -17.51
CA LEU A 19 -32.21 -1.50 -16.08
C LEU A 19 -31.25 -2.44 -15.35
N TRP A 20 -31.26 -3.73 -15.67
CA TRP A 20 -30.33 -4.70 -15.11
C TRP A 20 -28.88 -4.41 -15.49
N GLY A 21 -28.62 -4.09 -16.76
CA GLY A 21 -27.29 -3.68 -17.22
C GLY A 21 -26.75 -2.43 -16.53
N VAL A 22 -27.60 -1.41 -16.35
CA VAL A 22 -27.25 -0.20 -15.60
C VAL A 22 -26.93 -0.53 -14.13
N GLY A 23 -27.71 -1.41 -13.51
CA GLY A 23 -27.46 -1.88 -12.14
C GLY A 23 -26.08 -2.52 -11.97
N ILE A 24 -25.70 -3.43 -12.87
CA ILE A 24 -24.39 -4.09 -12.85
C ILE A 24 -23.26 -3.06 -13.04
N TYR A 25 -23.39 -2.19 -14.04
CA TYR A 25 -22.37 -1.19 -14.33
C TYR A 25 -22.13 -0.26 -13.13
N ASN A 26 -23.20 0.24 -12.51
CA ASN A 26 -23.11 1.07 -11.32
C ASN A 26 -22.46 0.32 -10.14
N GLY A 27 -22.81 -0.96 -9.94
CA GLY A 27 -22.19 -1.79 -8.93
C GLY A 27 -20.67 -1.93 -9.12
N LEU A 28 -20.23 -2.20 -10.36
CA LEU A 28 -18.81 -2.31 -10.70
C LEU A 28 -18.05 -1.00 -10.49
N VAL A 29 -18.64 0.14 -10.88
CA VAL A 29 -18.04 1.46 -10.66
C VAL A 29 -17.91 1.77 -9.16
N THR A 30 -18.95 1.48 -8.38
CA THR A 30 -18.90 1.65 -6.92
C THR A 30 -17.82 0.79 -6.29
N ALA A 31 -17.73 -0.49 -6.65
CA ALA A 31 -16.70 -1.39 -6.14
C ALA A 31 -15.28 -0.91 -6.51
N ARG A 32 -15.08 -0.45 -7.75
CA ARG A 32 -13.80 0.12 -8.21
C ARG A 32 -13.40 1.35 -7.41
N ASN A 33 -14.34 2.24 -7.11
CA ASN A 33 -14.07 3.44 -6.32
C ASN A 33 -13.78 3.09 -4.86
N ALA A 34 -14.53 2.16 -4.26
CA ALA A 34 -14.28 1.66 -2.91
C ALA A 34 -12.87 1.08 -2.78
N PHE A 35 -12.45 0.27 -3.76
CA PHE A 35 -11.09 -0.28 -3.82
C PHE A 35 -10.02 0.82 -3.88
N LYS A 36 -10.16 1.80 -4.77
CA LYS A 36 -9.22 2.93 -4.88
C LYS A 36 -9.12 3.74 -3.59
N ASN A 37 -10.25 3.98 -2.93
CA ASN A 37 -10.30 4.71 -1.66
C ASN A 37 -9.61 3.93 -0.54
N ALA A 38 -9.83 2.61 -0.46
CA ALA A 38 -9.13 1.76 0.49
C ALA A 38 -7.60 1.77 0.25
N PHE A 39 -7.17 1.65 -1.01
CA PHE A 39 -5.76 1.73 -1.36
C PHE A 39 -5.15 3.10 -1.01
N ALA A 40 -5.86 4.21 -1.24
CA ALA A 40 -5.38 5.55 -0.89
C ALA A 40 -5.12 5.71 0.63
N GLN A 41 -5.93 5.05 1.47
CA GLN A 41 -5.67 5.03 2.92
C GLN A 41 -4.38 4.28 3.26
N ILE A 42 -4.13 3.13 2.59
CA ILE A 42 -2.91 2.35 2.74
C ILE A 42 -1.69 3.16 2.27
N ASP A 43 -1.78 3.83 1.11
CA ASP A 43 -0.75 4.71 0.56
C ASP A 43 -0.29 5.75 1.57
N VAL A 44 -1.23 6.46 2.21
CA VAL A 44 -0.90 7.46 3.24
C VAL A 44 -0.15 6.85 4.43
N GLN A 45 -0.55 5.66 4.89
CA GLN A 45 0.11 5.01 6.03
C GLN A 45 1.51 4.53 5.69
N LEU A 46 1.68 3.93 4.50
CA LEU A 46 2.99 3.49 4.03
C LEU A 46 3.93 4.66 3.78
N GLN A 47 3.42 5.74 3.17
CA GLN A 47 4.19 6.96 2.95
C GLN A 47 4.69 7.54 4.28
N ARG A 48 3.82 7.68 5.29
CA ARG A 48 4.22 8.13 6.64
C ARG A 48 5.32 7.25 7.23
N ARG A 49 5.17 5.93 7.15
CA ARG A 49 6.20 4.99 7.62
C ARG A 49 7.52 5.21 6.90
N PHE A 50 7.50 5.41 5.58
CA PHE A 50 8.71 5.67 4.81
C PHE A 50 9.33 7.03 5.13
N ASP A 51 8.53 8.04 5.45
CA ASP A 51 9.02 9.36 5.83
C ASP A 51 9.70 9.39 7.20
N LEU A 52 9.35 8.46 8.10
CA LEU A 52 9.95 8.34 9.43
C LEU A 52 11.28 7.56 9.45
N ILE A 53 11.51 6.65 8.48
CA ILE A 53 12.73 5.83 8.45
C ILE A 53 14.03 6.64 8.41
N PRO A 54 14.16 7.74 7.64
CA PRO A 54 15.36 8.57 7.68
C PRO A 54 15.69 9.11 9.06
N ASN A 55 14.68 9.54 9.82
CA ASN A 55 14.88 10.03 11.19
C ASN A 55 15.34 8.89 12.13
N LEU A 56 14.79 7.69 11.94
CA LEU A 56 15.19 6.50 12.69
C LEU A 56 16.64 6.11 12.36
N VAL A 57 17.01 6.09 11.08
CA VAL A 57 18.38 5.79 10.62
C VAL A 57 19.38 6.82 11.14
N GLU A 58 19.06 8.12 11.09
CA GLU A 58 19.95 9.17 11.57
C GLU A 58 20.15 9.09 13.09
N THR A 59 19.08 8.79 13.84
CA THR A 59 19.18 8.54 15.30
C THR A 59 20.06 7.33 15.58
N ALA A 60 19.87 6.21 14.88
CA ALA A 60 20.68 5.00 15.05
C ALA A 60 22.16 5.22 14.67
N LYS A 61 22.43 5.98 13.59
CA LYS A 61 23.76 6.29 13.09
C LYS A 61 24.64 7.02 14.11
N GLY A 62 24.04 7.85 14.98
CA GLY A 62 24.76 8.53 16.05
C GLY A 62 25.36 7.59 17.11
N TYR A 63 24.80 6.39 17.27
CA TYR A 63 25.23 5.40 18.27
C TYR A 63 25.88 4.16 17.64
N MET A 64 25.56 3.85 16.39
CA MET A 64 25.96 2.62 15.70
C MET A 64 26.94 2.90 14.55
N SER A 65 28.04 3.61 14.85
CA SER A 65 29.03 4.06 13.84
C SER A 65 29.70 2.91 13.06
N HIS A 66 29.77 1.71 13.65
CA HIS A 66 30.36 0.52 13.04
C HIS A 66 29.37 -0.32 12.21
N GLU A 67 28.07 -0.01 12.27
CA GLU A 67 26.98 -0.78 11.64
C GLU A 67 26.48 -0.14 10.34
N ARG A 68 27.42 0.35 9.53
CA ARG A 68 27.10 1.07 8.29
C ARG A 68 26.36 0.20 7.29
N ASP A 69 26.80 -1.05 7.13
CA ASP A 69 26.17 -2.00 6.20
C ASP A 69 24.70 -2.26 6.56
N THR A 70 24.40 -2.37 7.87
CA THR A 70 23.04 -2.55 8.39
C THR A 70 22.16 -1.32 8.08
N LEU A 71 22.68 -0.11 8.31
CA LEU A 71 21.95 1.14 8.04
C LEU A 71 21.75 1.37 6.53
N GLU A 72 22.76 1.10 5.71
CA GLU A 72 22.69 1.20 4.25
C GLU A 72 21.68 0.21 3.68
N ALA A 73 21.62 -1.02 4.20
CA ALA A 73 20.61 -2.01 3.81
C ALA A 73 19.17 -1.53 4.10
N VAL A 74 18.94 -0.86 5.24
CA VAL A 74 17.62 -0.28 5.58
C VAL A 74 17.25 0.86 4.64
N VAL A 75 18.21 1.74 4.33
CA VAL A 75 17.98 2.85 3.39
C VAL A 75 17.68 2.33 1.98
N ALA A 76 18.40 1.32 1.52
CA ALA A 76 18.16 0.67 0.23
C ALA A 76 16.78 -0.01 0.19
N ALA A 77 16.42 -0.76 1.23
CA ALA A 77 15.12 -1.42 1.33
C ALA A 77 13.96 -0.41 1.38
N ARG A 78 14.15 0.74 2.07
CA ARG A 78 13.18 1.84 2.06
C ARG A 78 12.99 2.41 0.65
N SER A 79 14.08 2.65 -0.08
CA SER A 79 14.02 3.16 -1.45
C SER A 79 13.24 2.21 -2.37
N ALA A 80 13.52 0.91 -2.28
CA ALA A 80 12.79 -0.13 -3.01
C ALA A 80 11.29 -0.13 -2.65
N ALA A 81 10.95 -0.06 -1.36
CA ALA A 81 9.56 -0.02 -0.89
C ALA A 81 8.81 1.24 -1.37
N GLN A 82 9.48 2.40 -1.36
CA GLN A 82 8.92 3.65 -1.87
C GLN A 82 8.70 3.60 -3.38
N SER A 83 9.62 3.03 -4.14
CA SER A 83 9.46 2.79 -5.58
C SER A 83 8.31 1.83 -5.88
N GLY A 84 8.20 0.73 -5.13
CA GLY A 84 7.08 -0.21 -5.23
C GLY A 84 5.74 0.45 -4.94
N LEU A 85 5.69 1.35 -3.96
CA LEU A 85 4.47 2.10 -3.63
C LEU A 85 4.08 3.06 -4.75
N ALA A 86 5.05 3.76 -5.34
CA ALA A 86 4.80 4.65 -6.48
C ALA A 86 4.23 3.88 -7.70
N ALA A 87 4.75 2.68 -7.98
CA ALA A 87 4.23 1.82 -9.04
C ALA A 87 2.81 1.33 -8.74
N ALA A 88 2.54 0.85 -7.53
CA ALA A 88 1.20 0.44 -7.10
C ALA A 88 0.21 1.61 -7.11
N LYS A 89 0.64 2.83 -6.78
CA LYS A 89 -0.19 4.03 -6.82
C LYS A 89 -0.57 4.45 -8.25
N ALA A 90 0.32 4.24 -9.22
CA ALA A 90 0.00 4.51 -10.62
C ALA A 90 -1.11 3.58 -11.13
N ASN A 91 -1.06 2.28 -10.76
CA ASN A 91 -2.04 1.28 -11.16
C ASN A 91 -2.42 0.35 -9.99
N PRO A 92 -3.29 0.77 -9.06
CA PRO A 92 -3.59 -0.02 -7.87
C PRO A 92 -4.35 -1.31 -8.19
N GLY A 93 -5.00 -1.39 -9.35
CA GLY A 93 -5.69 -2.60 -9.82
C GLY A 93 -4.78 -3.62 -10.52
N GLU A 94 -3.49 -3.33 -10.66
CA GLU A 94 -2.53 -4.21 -11.34
C GLU A 94 -1.91 -5.20 -10.34
N PRO A 95 -2.16 -6.52 -10.48
CA PRO A 95 -1.69 -7.52 -9.52
C PRO A 95 -0.17 -7.54 -9.37
N ASP A 96 0.57 -7.35 -10.47
CA ASP A 96 2.03 -7.35 -10.47
C ASP A 96 2.60 -6.15 -9.71
N ALA A 97 1.97 -4.97 -9.82
CA ALA A 97 2.38 -3.79 -9.07
C ALA A 97 2.17 -3.99 -7.57
N MET A 98 1.06 -4.61 -7.17
CA MET A 98 0.77 -4.96 -5.78
C MET A 98 1.73 -6.03 -5.24
N ALA A 99 2.07 -7.04 -6.05
CA ALA A 99 3.03 -8.07 -5.67
C ALA A 99 4.43 -7.48 -5.45
N ARG A 100 4.87 -6.56 -6.31
CA ARG A 100 6.14 -5.85 -6.15
C ARG A 100 6.16 -4.99 -4.89
N LEU A 101 5.07 -4.28 -4.60
CA LEU A 101 4.94 -3.52 -3.35
C LEU A 101 5.05 -4.45 -2.12
N ALA A 102 4.35 -5.58 -2.13
CA ALA A 102 4.39 -6.56 -1.03
C ALA A 102 5.81 -7.09 -0.80
N ALA A 103 6.50 -7.52 -1.85
CA ALA A 103 7.87 -8.02 -1.77
C ALA A 103 8.84 -6.96 -1.24
N ALA A 104 8.72 -5.70 -1.69
CA ALA A 104 9.57 -4.61 -1.22
C ALA A 104 9.31 -4.26 0.26
N GLN A 105 8.05 -4.34 0.72
CA GLN A 105 7.72 -4.18 2.13
C GLN A 105 8.29 -5.31 3.01
N GLU A 106 8.28 -6.55 2.53
CA GLU A 106 8.88 -7.68 3.25
C GLU A 106 10.39 -7.50 3.41
N GLN A 107 11.07 -7.04 2.36
CA GLN A 107 12.50 -6.70 2.43
C GLN A 107 12.76 -5.58 3.44
N LEU A 108 11.94 -4.53 3.45
CA LEU A 108 12.05 -3.45 4.43
C LEU A 108 11.78 -3.94 5.86
N ASN A 109 10.76 -4.77 6.08
CA ASN A 109 10.48 -5.37 7.38
C ASN A 109 11.68 -6.19 7.87
N THR A 110 12.29 -6.97 6.99
CA THR A 110 13.49 -7.76 7.31
C THR A 110 14.67 -6.87 7.68
N GLY A 111 14.91 -5.80 6.93
CA GLY A 111 15.95 -4.81 7.22
C GLY A 111 15.76 -4.14 8.58
N LEU A 112 14.53 -3.68 8.86
CA LEU A 112 14.20 -3.07 10.16
C LEU A 112 14.31 -4.07 11.31
N GLY A 113 13.91 -5.33 11.11
CA GLY A 113 14.08 -6.39 12.11
C GLY A 113 15.55 -6.63 12.46
N ARG A 114 16.44 -6.62 11.45
CA ARG A 114 17.89 -6.70 11.68
C ARG A 114 18.41 -5.47 12.42
N LEU A 115 17.99 -4.27 12.03
CA LEU A 115 18.38 -3.03 12.71
C LEU A 115 17.96 -3.05 14.18
N LEU A 116 16.74 -3.50 14.50
CA LEU A 116 16.27 -3.65 15.88
C LEU A 116 17.10 -4.67 16.67
N ALA A 117 17.39 -5.82 16.07
CA ALA A 117 18.22 -6.85 16.72
C ALA A 117 19.63 -6.33 17.05
N VAL A 118 20.23 -5.56 16.15
CA VAL A 118 21.53 -4.93 16.40
C VAL A 118 21.40 -3.80 17.44
N ALA A 119 20.32 -3.02 17.41
CA ALA A 119 20.07 -1.96 18.39
C ALA A 119 19.96 -2.48 19.84
N GLU A 120 19.61 -3.75 20.06
CA GLU A 120 19.62 -4.35 21.40
C GLU A 120 21.01 -4.40 22.04
N ALA A 121 22.07 -4.47 21.21
CA ALA A 121 23.45 -4.43 21.68
C ALA A 121 23.93 -3.01 22.09
N TYR A 122 23.10 -1.99 21.88
CA TYR A 122 23.41 -0.57 22.16
C TYR A 122 22.43 0.00 23.21
N PRO A 123 22.71 -0.14 24.52
CA PRO A 123 21.82 0.32 25.59
C PRO A 123 21.47 1.80 25.52
N ASP A 124 22.44 2.65 25.12
CA ASP A 124 22.24 4.09 25.00
C ASP A 124 21.28 4.47 23.86
N LEU A 125 21.32 3.73 22.75
CA LEU A 125 20.37 3.89 21.65
C LEU A 125 18.98 3.42 22.08
N LYS A 126 18.90 2.28 22.78
CA LYS A 126 17.64 1.73 23.31
C LYS A 126 16.96 2.68 24.29
N ALA A 127 17.74 3.41 25.10
CA ALA A 127 17.25 4.40 26.04
C ALA A 127 16.92 5.76 25.40
N ASN A 128 17.24 5.95 24.10
CA ASN A 128 16.99 7.20 23.42
C ASN A 128 15.48 7.43 23.20
N GLN A 129 14.96 8.56 23.66
CA GLN A 129 13.53 8.88 23.57
C GLN A 129 13.03 8.98 22.12
N ASN A 130 13.86 9.45 21.18
CA ASN A 130 13.49 9.52 19.76
C ASN A 130 13.45 8.12 19.14
N MET A 131 14.37 7.24 19.52
CA MET A 131 14.34 5.83 19.09
C MET A 131 13.05 5.16 19.57
N MET A 132 12.71 5.30 20.86
CA MET A 132 11.48 4.75 21.45
C MET A 132 10.18 5.27 20.82
N GLN A 133 10.20 6.48 20.24
CA GLN A 133 9.02 7.05 19.55
C GLN A 133 8.88 6.54 18.11
N LEU A 134 9.97 6.06 17.51
CA LEU A 134 10.04 5.69 16.10
C LEU A 134 10.03 4.17 15.85
N THR A 135 10.37 3.38 16.88
CA THR A 135 10.31 1.90 16.88
C THR A 135 8.98 1.40 17.41
#